data_AF-F4B9P9-F1
#
_entry.id   AF-F4B9P9-F1
#
_cell.length_a   1.000
_cell.length_b   1.000
_cell.length_c   1.000
_cell.angle_alpha   90.00
_cell.angle_beta   90.00
_cell.angle_gamma   90.00
#
_symmetry.space_group_name_H-M   'P 1'
#
loop_
_entity.id
_entity.type
_entity.pdbx_description
1 polymer ?
#
loop_
_entity_poly.entity_id
_entity_poly.type
_entity_poly.pdbx_seq_one_letter_code
_entity_poly.pdbx_strand_id
1 'polypeptide(L)'
;MTTDLPKDFNAPVDIEVDRDKGSVLLRNIIKDDPQNPLYIEYYIDKQFVENISKTRKIDIFFVNERFDELGKFEVKLMKEDLAIIRREIGLGN
;
A
#
# COMPACT_ATOMS: atom_id res chain seq x y z
N MET A 1 -5.95 -15.75 -17.83
CA MET A 1 -6.15 -14.60 -16.94
C MET A 1 -5.41 -14.90 -15.67
N THR A 2 -4.37 -14.13 -15.34
CA THR A 2 -3.78 -14.20 -14.00
C THR A 2 -4.74 -13.46 -13.07
N THR A 3 -5.22 -14.13 -12.04
CA THR A 3 -5.85 -13.42 -10.92
C THR A 3 -4.71 -12.93 -10.07
N ASP A 4 -4.39 -11.64 -10.17
CA ASP A 4 -3.35 -11.00 -9.35
C ASP A 4 -3.88 -10.82 -7.91
N LEU A 5 -4.03 -11.96 -7.24
CA LEU A 5 -4.43 -12.10 -5.85
C LEU A 5 -3.21 -12.56 -5.05
N PRO A 6 -3.07 -12.11 -3.79
CA PRO A 6 -2.03 -12.59 -2.93
C PRO A 6 -2.25 -14.09 -2.64
N LYS A 7 -1.18 -14.87 -2.72
CA LYS A 7 -1.19 -16.31 -2.38
C LYS A 7 -1.33 -16.53 -0.87
N ASP A 8 -0.87 -15.58 -0.08
CA ASP A 8 -1.01 -15.54 1.38
C ASP A 8 -1.43 -14.13 1.82
N PHE A 9 -2.63 -14.00 2.39
CA PHE A 9 -3.18 -12.74 2.90
C PHE A 9 -2.56 -12.28 4.23
N ASN A 10 -1.66 -13.07 4.82
CA ASN A 10 -0.88 -12.71 6.01
C ASN A 10 0.60 -12.49 5.71
N ALA A 11 0.97 -12.45 4.43
CA ALA A 11 2.35 -12.24 4.01
C ALA A 11 2.91 -10.90 4.54
N PRO A 12 4.22 -10.82 4.85
CA PRO A 12 4.83 -9.56 5.23
C PRO A 12 4.84 -8.58 4.06
N VAL A 13 4.75 -7.29 4.37
CA VAL A 13 4.73 -6.21 3.38
C VAL A 13 5.85 -5.23 3.65
N ASP A 14 6.59 -4.90 2.59
CA ASP A 14 7.50 -3.74 2.60
C ASP A 14 6.83 -2.56 1.89
N ILE A 15 7.18 -1.35 2.31
CA ILE A 15 6.66 -0.12 1.74
C ILE A 15 7.79 0.68 1.14
N GLU A 16 7.59 1.14 -0.09
CA GLU A 16 8.47 2.08 -0.78
C GLU A 16 7.69 3.34 -1.16
N VAL A 17 8.36 4.48 -1.07
CA VAL A 17 7.77 5.80 -1.33
C VAL A 17 8.71 6.57 -2.26
N ASP A 18 8.22 6.88 -3.45
CA ASP A 18 8.97 7.61 -4.48
C ASP A 18 8.28 8.93 -4.79
N ARG A 19 9.06 10.00 -4.97
CA ARG A 19 8.54 11.32 -5.37
C ARG A 19 8.89 11.60 -6.83
N ASP A 20 7.89 11.58 -7.71
CA ASP A 20 8.06 11.90 -9.14
C ASP A 20 7.20 13.11 -9.54
N LYS A 21 7.84 14.14 -10.11
CA LYS A 21 7.21 15.33 -10.73
C LYS A 21 6.05 15.97 -9.92
N GLY A 22 6.18 15.98 -8.58
CA GLY A 22 5.20 16.60 -7.68
C GLY A 22 4.09 15.66 -7.19
N SER A 23 4.09 14.40 -7.63
CA SER A 23 3.26 13.32 -7.08
C SER A 23 4.10 12.41 -6.21
N VAL A 24 3.46 11.71 -5.27
CA VAL A 24 4.12 10.69 -4.44
C VAL A 24 3.50 9.34 -4.79
N LEU A 25 4.34 8.43 -5.25
CA LEU A 25 4.00 7.04 -5.52
C LEU A 25 4.27 6.23 -4.25
N LEU A 26 3.26 5.48 -3.80
CA LEU A 26 3.39 4.53 -2.71
C LEU A 26 3.25 3.11 -3.26
N ARG A 27 4.24 2.27 -2.95
CA ARG A 27 4.31 0.87 -3.38
C ARG A 27 4.25 -0.02 -2.15
N ASN A 28 3.33 -0.99 -2.18
CA ASN A 28 3.23 -2.08 -1.20
C ASN A 28 3.76 -3.34 -1.88
N ILE A 29 4.81 -3.92 -1.32
CA ILE A 29 5.43 -5.15 -1.83
C ILE A 29 5.01 -6.28 -0.91
N ILE A 30 4.01 -7.06 -1.33
CA ILE A 30 3.48 -8.20 -0.60
C ILE A 30 4.38 -9.41 -0.88
N LYS A 31 5.05 -9.93 0.15
CA LYS A 31 5.99 -11.06 0.05
C LYS A 31 5.28 -12.41 0.16
N ASP A 32 4.25 -12.60 -0.66
CA ASP A 32 3.43 -13.81 -0.69
C ASP A 32 4.07 -14.95 -1.52
N ASP A 33 4.95 -14.61 -2.47
CA ASP A 33 5.72 -15.56 -3.25
C ASP A 33 7.21 -15.12 -3.32
N PRO A 34 8.18 -15.99 -2.92
CA PRO A 34 9.60 -15.65 -2.98
C PRO A 34 10.17 -15.48 -4.39
N GLN A 35 9.49 -16.00 -5.43
CA GLN A 35 9.93 -15.87 -6.83
C GLN A 35 9.27 -14.69 -7.54
N ASN A 36 8.07 -14.29 -7.10
CA ASN A 36 7.29 -13.25 -7.75
C ASN A 36 6.32 -12.58 -6.76
N PRO A 37 6.82 -11.70 -5.86
CA PRO A 37 5.97 -11.01 -4.90
C PRO A 37 4.97 -10.10 -5.62
N LEU A 38 3.81 -9.88 -4.99
CA LEU A 38 2.78 -9.01 -5.53
C LEU A 38 3.07 -7.53 -5.21
N TYR A 39 3.09 -6.69 -6.25
CA TYR A 39 3.34 -5.26 -6.16
C TYR A 39 2.04 -4.47 -6.34
N ILE A 40 1.76 -3.53 -5.42
CA ILE A 40 0.60 -2.65 -5.51
C ILE A 40 1.08 -1.20 -5.42
N GLU A 41 0.95 -0.50 -6.53
CA GLU A 41 1.45 0.86 -6.73
C GLU A 41 0.29 1.82 -6.96
N TYR A 42 0.31 2.97 -6.28
CA TYR A 42 -0.65 4.03 -6.49
C TYR A 42 -0.11 5.38 -6.04
N TYR A 43 -0.61 6.44 -6.65
CA TYR A 43 -0.31 7.79 -6.20
C TYR A 43 -1.13 8.15 -4.97
N ILE A 44 -0.49 8.83 -4.03
CA ILE A 44 -1.11 9.28 -2.79
C ILE A 44 -1.10 10.80 -2.70
N ASP A 45 -2.08 11.35 -2.00
CA ASP A 45 -2.17 12.77 -1.67
C ASP A 45 -2.08 13.00 -0.16
N LYS A 46 -2.09 14.27 0.26
CA LYS A 46 -2.01 14.64 1.67
C LYS A 46 -3.20 14.12 2.48
N GLN A 47 -4.40 14.08 1.89
CA GLN A 47 -5.61 13.63 2.58
C GLN A 47 -5.57 12.12 2.87
N PHE A 48 -5.07 11.34 1.92
CA PHE A 48 -4.79 9.92 2.11
C PHE A 48 -3.82 9.71 3.27
N VAL A 49 -2.70 10.44 3.28
CA VAL A 49 -1.67 10.31 4.32
C VAL A 49 -2.21 10.69 5.70
N GLU A 50 -3.02 11.75 5.80
CA GLU A 50 -3.68 12.11 7.05
C GLU A 50 -4.63 11.04 7.57
N ASN A 51 -5.36 10.36 6.68
CA ASN A 51 -6.27 9.28 7.05
C ASN A 51 -5.51 8.06 7.58
N ILE A 52 -4.50 7.59 6.84
CA ILE A 52 -3.70 6.42 7.26
C ILE A 52 -2.85 6.73 8.50
N SER A 53 -2.51 8.00 8.75
CA SER A 53 -1.82 8.41 9.98
C SER A 53 -2.66 8.19 11.25
N LYS A 54 -4.00 8.25 11.12
CA LYS A 54 -4.95 8.02 12.23
C LYS A 54 -5.20 6.53 12.44
N THR A 55 -5.39 5.79 11.36
CA THR A 55 -5.74 4.36 11.41
C THR A 55 -4.50 3.46 11.55
N ARG A 56 -3.33 3.95 11.14
CA ARG A 56 -2.06 3.21 11.03
C ARG A 56 -2.16 1.96 10.16
N LYS A 57 -3.00 2.02 9.14
CA LYS A 57 -3.17 0.92 8.19
C LYS A 57 -3.67 1.39 6.84
N ILE A 58 -3.41 0.57 5.83
CA ILE A 58 -3.98 0.65 4.50
C ILE A 58 -4.77 -0.64 4.28
N ASP A 59 -6.04 -0.51 3.95
CA ASP A 59 -6.90 -1.63 3.59
C ASP A 59 -6.93 -1.74 2.05
N ILE A 60 -6.48 -2.87 1.51
CA ILE A 60 -6.47 -3.17 0.07
C ILE A 60 -7.55 -4.20 -0.20
N PHE A 61 -8.48 -3.86 -1.10
CA PHE A 61 -9.57 -4.74 -1.50
C PHE A 61 -9.32 -5.27 -2.90
N PHE A 62 -9.28 -6.59 -3.03
CA PHE A 62 -9.23 -7.26 -4.31
C PHE A 62 -10.66 -7.58 -4.74
N VAL A 63 -11.02 -7.20 -5.96
CA VAL A 63 -12.38 -7.34 -6.48
C VAL A 63 -12.37 -8.01 -7.85
N ASN A 64 -13.49 -8.62 -8.24
CA ASN A 64 -13.68 -9.16 -9.59
C ASN A 64 -14.19 -8.06 -10.56
N GLU A 65 -14.45 -8.44 -11.82
CA GLU A 65 -14.99 -7.54 -12.86
C GLU A 65 -16.38 -6.95 -12.53
N ARG A 66 -17.08 -7.51 -11.54
CA ARG A 66 -18.38 -7.04 -11.05
C ARG A 66 -18.26 -6.20 -9.78
N PHE A 67 -17.03 -5.92 -9.32
CA PHE A 67 -16.71 -5.27 -8.05
C PHE A 67 -17.10 -6.08 -6.80
N ASP A 68 -17.34 -7.39 -6.92
CA ASP A 68 -17.51 -8.23 -5.74
C ASP A 68 -16.15 -8.44 -5.06
N GLU A 69 -16.11 -8.28 -3.74
CA GLU A 69 -14.90 -8.49 -2.93
C GLU A 69 -14.46 -9.96 -2.99
N LEU A 70 -13.25 -10.19 -3.47
CA LEU A 70 -12.58 -11.48 -3.50
C LEU A 70 -11.69 -11.68 -2.27
N GLY A 71 -11.21 -10.60 -1.68
CA GLY A 71 -10.42 -10.63 -0.46
C GLY A 71 -9.95 -9.25 -0.03
N LYS A 72 -9.55 -9.16 1.24
CA LYS A 72 -9.02 -7.96 1.87
C LYS A 72 -7.63 -8.22 2.42
N PHE A 73 -6.70 -7.32 2.14
CA PHE A 73 -5.35 -7.33 2.68
C PHE A 73 -5.11 -6.07 3.51
N GLU A 74 -4.75 -6.23 4.77
CA GLU A 74 -4.45 -5.11 5.67
C GLU A 74 -2.94 -4.90 5.79
N VAL A 75 -2.45 -3.78 5.28
CA VAL A 75 -1.06 -3.36 5.45
C VAL A 75 -0.98 -2.52 6.72
N LYS A 76 -0.26 -3.00 7.73
CA LYS A 76 -0.03 -2.26 8.98
C LYS A 76 1.14 -1.31 8.81
N LEU A 77 0.96 -0.07 9.23
CA LEU A 77 1.98 0.97 9.14
C LEU A 77 2.65 1.17 10.49
N MET A 78 3.97 1.08 10.50
CA MET A 78 4.79 1.45 11.65
C MET A 78 4.93 2.98 11.71
N LYS A 79 5.44 3.49 12.84
CA LYS A 79 5.64 4.93 13.00
C LYS A 79 6.67 5.46 12.01
N GLU A 80 7.69 4.65 11.75
CA GLU A 80 8.78 4.93 10.84
C GLU A 80 8.28 5.05 9.39
N ASP A 81 7.38 4.14 8.97
CA ASP A 81 6.74 4.19 7.65
C ASP A 81 5.95 5.48 7.48
N LEU A 82 5.11 5.82 8.46
CA LEU A 82 4.32 7.05 8.43
C LEU A 82 5.20 8.31 8.39
N ALA A 83 6.32 8.31 9.12
CA ALA A 83 7.25 9.44 9.11
C ALA A 83 7.87 9.64 7.71
N ILE A 84 8.27 8.56 7.04
CA ILE A 84 8.80 8.62 5.67
C ILE A 84 7.71 9.13 4.72
N ILE A 85 6.53 8.54 4.74
CA ILE A 85 5.42 8.92 3.85
C ILE A 85 5.04 10.40 4.03
N ARG A 86 4.93 10.87 5.28
CA ARG A 86 4.60 12.27 5.61
C ARG A 86 5.68 13.24 5.14
N ARG A 87 6.96 12.85 5.23
CA ARG A 87 8.07 13.64 4.72
C ARG A 87 7.99 13.79 3.21
N GLU A 88 7.80 12.70 2.48
CA GLU A 88 7.80 12.72 1.00
C GLU A 88 6.61 13.51 0.42
N ILE A 89 5.44 13.43 1.05
CA ILE A 89 4.24 14.20 0.64
C ILE A 89 4.29 15.68 1.09
N GLY A 90 5.32 16.08 1.86
CA GLY A 90 5.49 17.45 2.33
C GLY A 90 4.54 17.86 3.47
N LEU A 91 4.19 16.92 4.34
CA LEU A 91 3.45 17.18 5.60
C LEU A 91 4.40 17.33 6.82
N GLY A 92 5.71 17.11 6.64
CA GLY A 92 6.71 17.16 7.72
C GLY A 92 6.77 15.86 8.52
N ASN A 93 7.46 15.89 9.67
CA ASN A 93 7.47 14.78 10.63
C ASN A 93 6.19 14.84 11.49
#